data_AF-A0A7R9L4I0-F1
#
_entry.id   AF-A0A7R9L4I0-F1
#
_cell.length_a   1.000
_cell.length_b   1.000
_cell.length_c   1.000
_cell.angle_alpha   90.00
_cell.angle_beta   90.00
_cell.angle_gamma   90.00
#
_symmetry.space_group_name_H-M   'P 1'
#
loop_
_entity.id
_entity.type
_entity.pdbx_description
1 polymer ?
#
loop_
_entity_poly.entity_id
_entity_poly.type
_entity_poly.pdbx_seq_one_letter_code
_entity_poly.pdbx_strand_id
1 'polypeptide(L)'
;MVVFNGPIACMPSPPLTLWTASLPTSPCPLLSPLPSVSPQSSSHCSSLAPSPTTTYPTLPIATPLSLPHLNYGSSVVIRPTPWNQSYGMEQVWLSEFHRLFSNYYQQVWILQPVEHKPIANRSMHTFVDSAKVRFCCDKCGHGWTSMKGRVVFWFDLLSPYYSNGFVAFKLYGQQCDRCKTDGYEQAMWYPEEVCKVLTNLYNKVGQLFYGFYQPPIEKTRRSGKPRTPHNSDLCQACKDGLCVDRK
;
A
#
# COMPACT_ATOMS: atom_id res chain seq x y z
N MET A 1 -27.32 -31.13 -11.83
CA MET A 1 -25.96 -31.33 -11.29
C MET A 1 -25.10 -31.88 -12.42
N VAL A 2 -24.39 -31.01 -13.15
CA VAL A 2 -23.32 -31.39 -14.09
C VAL A 2 -22.28 -30.29 -13.99
N VAL A 3 -21.09 -30.68 -13.55
CA VAL A 3 -19.92 -29.83 -13.31
C VAL A 3 -19.02 -29.94 -14.54
N PHE A 4 -18.62 -28.82 -15.13
CA PHE A 4 -17.48 -28.77 -16.03
C PHE A 4 -16.48 -27.75 -15.48
N ASN A 5 -15.41 -28.27 -14.87
CA ASN A 5 -14.18 -27.55 -14.56
C ASN A 5 -13.27 -27.63 -15.78
N GLY A 6 -12.87 -26.48 -16.33
CA GLY A 6 -11.79 -26.36 -17.29
C GLY A 6 -10.91 -25.16 -16.91
N PRO A 7 -9.57 -25.27 -16.91
CA PRO A 7 -8.69 -24.15 -16.62
C PRO A 7 -8.61 -23.22 -17.83
N ILE A 8 -8.87 -21.93 -17.63
CA ILE A 8 -8.64 -20.91 -18.67
C ILE A 8 -7.17 -20.51 -18.61
N ALA A 9 -6.43 -20.91 -19.64
CA ALA A 9 -5.03 -20.57 -19.84
C ALA A 9 -4.86 -19.05 -20.10
N CYS A 10 -4.02 -18.39 -19.30
CA CYS A 10 -3.50 -17.06 -19.61
C CYS A 10 -2.45 -17.17 -20.74
N MET A 11 -2.67 -16.43 -21.82
CA MET A 11 -1.79 -16.31 -23.00
C MET A 11 -0.46 -15.60 -22.70
N PRO A 12 0.58 -15.78 -23.55
CA PRO A 12 1.98 -15.52 -23.20
C PRO A 12 2.41 -14.06 -23.34
N SER A 13 3.44 -13.72 -22.57
CA SER A 13 4.17 -12.45 -22.51
C SER A 13 4.76 -12.02 -23.87
N PRO A 14 4.85 -10.71 -24.17
CA PRO A 14 5.61 -10.23 -25.34
C PRO A 14 7.13 -10.28 -25.08
N PRO A 15 7.96 -10.33 -26.16
CA PRO A 15 9.40 -10.53 -26.05
C PRO A 15 10.12 -9.29 -25.51
N LEU A 16 11.14 -9.53 -24.68
CA LEU A 16 12.10 -8.53 -24.20
C LEU A 16 13.01 -8.11 -25.35
N THR A 17 12.89 -6.86 -25.81
CA THR A 17 13.89 -6.21 -26.67
C THR A 17 14.97 -5.59 -25.80
N LEU A 18 16.21 -6.03 -26.02
CA LEU A 18 17.42 -5.52 -25.39
C LEU A 18 17.66 -4.06 -25.81
N TRP A 19 17.59 -3.13 -24.86
CA TRP A 19 18.16 -1.79 -25.01
C TRP A 19 19.40 -1.71 -24.12
N THR A 20 20.56 -1.59 -24.75
CA THR A 20 21.83 -1.24 -24.10
C THR A 20 21.80 0.24 -23.75
N ALA A 21 21.72 0.56 -22.46
CA ALA A 21 21.98 1.88 -21.94
C ALA A 21 23.11 1.80 -20.91
N SER A 22 24.19 2.52 -21.21
CA SER A 22 25.43 2.59 -20.43
C SER A 22 25.18 3.18 -19.04
N LEU A 23 25.64 2.46 -18.01
CA LEU A 23 25.67 2.92 -16.61
C LEU A 23 26.95 3.73 -16.35
N PRO A 24 26.90 4.88 -15.65
CA PRO A 24 28.08 5.47 -15.05
C PRO A 24 28.49 4.72 -13.77
N THR A 25 29.76 4.37 -13.72
CA THR A 25 30.45 3.65 -12.65
C THR A 25 30.76 4.56 -11.45
N SER A 26 30.41 4.12 -10.24
CA SER A 26 31.23 4.33 -9.04
C SER A 26 30.92 3.27 -7.97
N PRO A 27 31.92 2.80 -7.19
CA PRO A 27 31.86 1.51 -6.50
C PRO A 27 31.55 1.64 -5.00
N CYS A 28 30.63 0.80 -4.50
CA CYS A 28 30.55 0.47 -3.08
C CYS A 28 31.21 -0.91 -2.84
N PRO A 29 31.90 -1.11 -1.70
CA PRO A 29 32.77 -2.27 -1.50
C PRO A 29 31.99 -3.57 -1.22
N LEU A 30 32.47 -4.63 -1.86
CA LEU A 30 32.00 -6.01 -1.80
C LEU A 30 32.21 -6.62 -0.39
N LEU A 31 31.14 -7.16 0.21
CA LEU A 31 31.25 -8.16 1.27
C LEU A 31 31.44 -9.55 0.65
N SER A 32 32.43 -10.28 1.15
CA SER A 32 32.79 -11.65 0.72
C SER A 32 31.77 -12.70 1.18
N PRO A 33 31.56 -13.81 0.45
CA PRO A 33 30.67 -14.89 0.87
C PRO A 33 31.33 -15.87 1.86
N LEU A 34 30.57 -16.32 2.85
CA LEU A 34 30.93 -17.41 3.78
C LEU A 34 30.80 -18.80 3.09
N PRO A 35 31.60 -19.81 3.48
CA PRO A 35 31.62 -21.11 2.82
C PRO A 35 30.48 -22.04 3.26
N SER A 36 29.99 -22.81 2.29
CA SER A 36 29.00 -23.88 2.44
C SER A 36 29.56 -25.10 3.19
N VAL A 37 28.77 -25.65 4.11
CA VAL A 37 29.05 -26.93 4.78
C VAL A 37 28.05 -27.98 4.27
N SER A 38 28.58 -29.06 3.69
CA SER A 38 27.83 -30.24 3.26
C SER A 38 27.52 -31.16 4.45
N PRO A 39 26.34 -31.82 4.51
CA PRO A 39 26.10 -32.87 5.49
C PRO A 39 26.49 -34.24 4.93
N GLN A 40 27.37 -34.95 5.63
CA GLN A 40 27.63 -36.37 5.42
C GLN A 40 26.55 -37.22 6.09
N SER A 41 26.09 -38.22 5.34
CA SER A 41 25.25 -39.32 5.74
C SER A 41 25.96 -40.28 6.68
N SER A 42 25.33 -40.70 7.77
CA SER A 42 25.55 -42.05 8.30
C SER A 42 24.29 -42.60 8.95
N SER A 43 23.93 -43.77 8.46
CA SER A 43 22.83 -44.64 8.84
C SER A 43 23.21 -45.47 10.06
N HIS A 44 22.39 -45.51 11.10
CA HIS A 44 22.29 -46.69 11.97
C HIS A 44 20.85 -46.84 12.48
N CYS A 45 20.27 -47.99 12.14
CA CYS A 45 18.97 -48.46 12.60
C CYS A 45 19.19 -49.33 13.84
N SER A 46 18.46 -49.06 14.93
CA SER A 46 18.28 -49.99 16.05
C SER A 46 16.99 -49.66 16.79
N SER A 47 16.36 -50.72 17.27
CA SER A 47 14.93 -50.85 17.56
C SER A 47 14.55 -50.64 19.03
N LEU A 48 13.36 -50.06 19.21
CA LEU A 48 12.30 -50.30 20.22
C LEU A 48 12.56 -50.08 21.72
N ALA A 49 11.89 -49.05 22.26
CA ALA A 49 11.16 -49.11 23.53
C ALA A 49 9.92 -48.17 23.45
N PRO A 50 8.76 -48.51 24.06
CA PRO A 50 7.56 -47.69 23.98
C PRO A 50 7.63 -46.52 24.96
N SER A 51 7.43 -45.30 24.45
CA SER A 51 7.37 -44.07 25.25
C SER A 51 5.99 -43.90 25.92
N PRO A 52 5.92 -43.30 27.12
CA PRO A 52 4.67 -43.07 27.82
C PRO A 52 3.79 -42.04 27.09
N THR A 53 2.47 -42.27 27.15
CA THR A 53 1.46 -41.39 26.58
C THR A 53 1.42 -40.06 27.33
N THR A 54 2.13 -39.06 26.82
CA THR A 54 2.00 -37.68 27.29
C THR A 54 0.82 -37.03 26.60
N THR A 55 -0.25 -36.81 27.35
CA THR A 55 -1.42 -36.02 26.93
C THR A 55 -0.97 -34.58 26.73
N TYR A 56 -0.84 -34.13 25.47
CA TYR A 56 -0.61 -32.72 25.18
C TYR A 56 -1.89 -31.93 25.47
N PRO A 57 -1.84 -30.84 26.25
CA PRO A 57 -2.99 -29.96 26.39
C PRO A 57 -3.25 -29.29 25.04
N THR A 58 -4.48 -29.46 24.55
CA THR A 58 -5.00 -28.78 23.36
C THR A 58 -4.89 -27.27 23.58
N LEU A 59 -4.04 -26.61 22.79
CA LEU A 59 -3.98 -25.16 22.77
C LEU A 59 -5.36 -24.63 22.34
N PRO A 60 -5.96 -23.66 23.07
CA PRO A 60 -7.20 -23.08 22.65
C PRO A 60 -6.99 -22.40 21.29
N ILE A 61 -7.87 -22.72 20.35
CA ILE A 61 -8.00 -22.07 19.05
C ILE A 61 -8.00 -20.56 19.30
N ALA A 62 -6.95 -19.89 18.85
CA ALA A 62 -6.86 -18.43 18.90
C ALA A 62 -8.02 -17.88 18.07
N THR A 63 -9.03 -17.35 18.77
CA THR A 63 -10.05 -16.50 18.17
C THR A 63 -9.35 -15.38 17.39
N PRO A 64 -9.82 -15.02 16.18
CA PRO A 64 -9.22 -13.93 15.43
C PRO A 64 -9.22 -12.68 16.31
N LEU A 65 -8.02 -12.16 16.57
CA LEU A 65 -7.82 -10.89 17.26
C LEU A 65 -8.64 -9.83 16.53
N SER A 66 -9.77 -9.46 17.11
CA SER A 66 -10.43 -8.20 16.80
C SER A 66 -9.41 -7.10 17.03
N LEU A 67 -9.01 -6.44 15.95
CA LEU A 67 -8.09 -5.29 15.95
C LEU A 67 -8.51 -4.35 17.09
N PRO A 68 -7.62 -4.02 18.04
CA PRO A 68 -7.96 -3.10 19.10
C PRO A 68 -8.32 -1.77 18.46
N HIS A 69 -9.49 -1.26 18.81
CA HIS A 69 -9.82 0.15 18.63
C HIS A 69 -8.70 0.92 19.34
N LEU A 70 -7.75 1.48 18.59
CA LEU A 70 -6.64 2.25 19.17
C LEU A 70 -7.22 3.52 19.77
N ASN A 71 -7.71 3.41 21.00
CA ASN A 71 -8.08 4.53 21.83
C ASN A 71 -6.78 5.08 22.42
N TYR A 72 -5.95 5.66 21.55
CA TYR A 72 -4.99 6.67 22.00
C TYR A 72 -5.81 7.67 22.80
N GLY A 73 -5.31 8.19 23.93
CA GLY A 73 -5.99 9.19 24.78
C GLY A 73 -6.20 10.55 24.11
N SER A 74 -6.52 10.52 22.83
CA SER A 74 -6.63 11.56 21.85
C SER A 74 -8.00 11.37 21.20
N SER A 75 -8.74 12.45 21.11
CA SER A 75 -10.07 12.65 20.55
C SER A 75 -10.37 12.14 19.12
N VAL A 76 -9.67 11.13 18.60
CA VAL A 76 -9.72 10.68 17.20
C VAL A 76 -10.19 9.23 17.14
N VAL A 77 -11.37 9.02 16.54
CA VAL A 77 -11.95 7.71 16.25
C VAL A 77 -11.53 7.30 14.84
N ILE A 78 -10.71 6.26 14.75
CA ILE A 78 -10.23 5.68 13.49
C ILE A 78 -10.87 4.32 13.30
N ARG A 79 -11.34 4.06 12.08
CA ARG A 79 -11.80 2.74 11.65
C ARG A 79 -10.81 2.20 10.63
N PRO A 80 -9.77 1.46 11.08
CA PRO A 80 -8.75 0.94 10.18
C PRO A 80 -9.38 -0.07 9.22
N THR A 81 -8.95 -0.04 7.97
CA THR A 81 -9.28 -1.09 7.00
C THR A 81 -8.06 -2.00 6.79
N PRO A 82 -8.26 -3.24 6.31
CA PRO A 82 -7.15 -4.07 5.88
C PRO A 82 -6.37 -3.39 4.74
N TRP A 83 -5.07 -3.65 4.67
CA TRP A 83 -4.25 -3.29 3.52
C TRP A 83 -4.64 -4.16 2.32
N ASN A 84 -5.67 -3.75 1.59
CA ASN A 84 -6.15 -4.44 0.38
C ASN A 84 -5.37 -3.93 -0.84
N GLN A 85 -4.06 -4.20 -0.87
CA GLN A 85 -3.17 -3.80 -1.95
C GLN A 85 -2.59 -5.02 -2.65
N SER A 86 -2.54 -4.98 -3.98
CA SER A 86 -2.03 -6.09 -4.77
C SER A 86 -0.51 -6.20 -4.68
N TYR A 87 0.01 -7.42 -4.77
CA TYR A 87 1.44 -7.72 -4.97
C TYR A 87 2.40 -7.17 -3.92
N GLY A 88 2.01 -7.11 -2.64
CA GLY A 88 2.90 -6.62 -1.57
C GLY A 88 3.16 -5.11 -1.64
N MET A 89 2.23 -4.35 -2.22
CA MET A 89 2.37 -2.90 -2.27
C MET A 89 2.25 -2.28 -0.87
N GLU A 90 1.65 -2.97 0.12
CA GLU A 90 1.62 -2.51 1.51
C GLU A 90 3.04 -2.33 2.09
N GLN A 91 3.97 -3.23 1.77
CA GLN A 91 5.35 -3.11 2.23
C GLN A 91 6.01 -1.88 1.61
N VAL A 92 5.74 -1.59 0.33
CA VAL A 92 6.27 -0.39 -0.35
C VAL A 92 5.77 0.89 0.31
N TRP A 93 4.47 0.98 0.58
CA TRP A 93 3.88 2.11 1.30
C TRP A 93 4.50 2.30 2.68
N LEU A 94 4.57 1.23 3.47
CA LEU A 94 5.08 1.27 4.84
C LEU A 94 6.59 1.58 4.88
N SER A 95 7.39 0.95 4.01
CA SER A 95 8.84 1.15 3.98
C SER A 95 9.19 2.57 3.58
N GLU A 96 8.52 3.11 2.57
CA GLU A 96 8.79 4.46 2.07
C GLU A 96 8.29 5.52 3.05
N PHE A 97 7.13 5.30 3.66
CA PHE A 97 6.63 6.15 4.73
C PHE A 97 7.61 6.19 5.90
N HIS A 98 8.06 5.02 6.38
CA HIS A 98 9.03 4.93 7.46
C HIS A 98 10.34 5.64 7.10
N ARG A 99 10.89 5.39 5.90
CA ARG A 99 12.13 6.01 5.41
C ARG A 99 12.05 7.55 5.42
N LEU A 100 10.91 8.13 5.07
CA LEU A 100 10.70 9.58 5.05
C LEU A 100 10.43 10.12 6.45
N PHE A 101 9.47 9.56 7.17
CA PHE A 101 8.98 10.12 8.43
C PHE A 101 9.90 9.86 9.63
N SER A 102 10.85 8.91 9.54
CA SER A 102 11.90 8.73 10.55
C SER A 102 12.87 9.92 10.63
N ASN A 103 12.84 10.85 9.66
CA ASN A 103 13.63 12.07 9.69
C ASN A 103 13.04 13.15 10.63
N TYR A 104 11.82 12.96 11.13
CA TYR A 104 11.28 13.82 12.18
C TYR A 104 11.84 13.42 13.55
N TYR A 105 12.55 14.34 14.19
CA TYR A 105 13.32 14.07 15.40
C TYR A 105 12.47 13.80 16.66
N GLN A 106 11.26 14.36 16.74
CA GLN A 106 10.52 14.42 18.00
C GLN A 106 9.29 13.51 18.06
N GLN A 107 8.70 13.16 16.92
CA GLN A 107 7.43 12.43 16.87
C GLN A 107 7.54 11.16 16.07
N VAL A 108 6.94 10.10 16.62
CA VAL A 108 6.69 8.87 15.87
C VAL A 108 5.44 9.07 15.04
N TRP A 109 5.53 8.80 13.75
CA TRP A 109 4.41 8.88 12.83
C TRP A 109 3.94 7.49 12.42
N ILE A 110 2.62 7.30 12.37
CA ILE A 110 2.01 6.06 11.89
C ILE A 110 1.14 6.30 10.65
N LEU A 111 1.13 5.33 9.75
CA LEU A 111 0.34 5.34 8.52
C LEU A 111 -0.74 4.26 8.57
N GLN A 112 -2.00 4.65 8.38
CA GLN A 112 -3.14 3.75 8.53
C GLN A 112 -4.15 3.90 7.37
N PRO A 113 -4.46 2.82 6.63
CA PRO A 113 -5.56 2.83 5.66
C PRO A 113 -6.91 2.92 6.36
N VAL A 114 -7.82 3.72 5.79
CA VAL A 114 -9.19 3.91 6.27
C VAL A 114 -10.17 4.02 5.09
N GLU A 115 -11.44 3.68 5.32
CA GLU A 115 -12.50 3.87 4.31
C GLU A 115 -13.10 5.28 4.36
N HIS A 116 -13.11 5.90 5.54
CA HIS A 116 -13.73 7.19 5.80
C HIS A 116 -12.77 8.10 6.55
N LYS A 117 -12.93 9.42 6.34
CA LYS A 117 -12.19 10.43 7.11
C LYS A 117 -12.36 10.17 8.61
N PRO A 118 -11.27 10.12 9.41
CA PRO A 118 -11.38 9.92 10.85
C PRO A 118 -12.25 10.99 11.52
N ILE A 119 -12.98 10.59 12.55
CA ILE A 119 -13.77 11.53 13.36
C ILE A 119 -12.87 12.05 14.46
N ALA A 120 -12.62 13.35 14.49
CA ALA A 120 -11.73 13.97 15.45
C ALA A 120 -12.39 15.22 16.06
N ASN A 121 -12.15 15.48 17.35
CA ASN A 121 -12.65 16.71 18.00
C ASN A 121 -12.06 17.99 17.35
N ARG A 122 -10.90 17.88 16.72
CA ARG A 122 -10.31 18.93 15.89
C ARG A 122 -10.30 18.47 14.43
N SER A 123 -10.56 19.40 13.51
CA SER A 123 -10.41 19.12 12.09
C SER A 123 -8.97 18.75 11.75
N MET A 124 -8.78 17.53 11.24
CA MET A 124 -7.49 17.07 10.72
C MET A 124 -7.12 17.79 9.42
N HIS A 125 -5.82 17.99 9.21
CA HIS A 125 -5.31 18.46 7.93
C HIS A 125 -5.60 17.45 6.83
N THR A 126 -5.92 17.93 5.63
CA THR A 126 -6.26 17.10 4.47
C THR A 126 -5.31 17.43 3.33
N PHE A 127 -4.73 16.41 2.71
CA PHE A 127 -3.88 16.54 1.52
C PHE A 127 -4.29 15.50 0.48
N VAL A 128 -4.45 15.94 -0.77
CA VAL A 128 -4.86 15.09 -1.89
C VAL A 128 -3.76 15.12 -2.94
N ASP A 129 -3.41 13.97 -3.47
CA ASP A 129 -2.45 13.86 -4.58
C ASP A 129 -3.00 12.95 -5.69
N SER A 130 -2.46 13.12 -6.89
CA SER A 130 -2.74 12.28 -8.06
C SER A 130 -1.55 11.41 -8.40
N ALA A 131 -1.87 10.24 -8.95
CA ALA A 131 -0.90 9.30 -9.48
C ALA A 131 -1.40 8.65 -10.76
N LYS A 132 -0.46 8.07 -11.52
CA LYS A 132 -0.80 7.04 -12.50
C LYS A 132 -1.04 5.71 -11.78
N VAL A 133 -2.15 5.05 -12.07
CA VAL A 133 -2.50 3.75 -11.49
C VAL A 133 -3.10 2.83 -12.55
N ARG A 134 -3.17 1.53 -12.25
CA ARG A 134 -3.93 0.54 -13.04
C ARG A 134 -5.14 0.06 -12.25
N PHE A 135 -6.12 -0.45 -12.98
CA PHE A 135 -7.26 -1.15 -12.44
C PHE A 135 -7.47 -2.45 -13.23
N CYS A 136 -8.09 -3.43 -12.59
CA CYS A 136 -8.51 -4.67 -13.22
C CYS A 136 -9.89 -5.00 -12.65
N CYS A 137 -10.86 -5.24 -13.51
CA CYS A 137 -12.18 -5.66 -13.06
C CYS A 137 -12.16 -7.12 -12.64
N ASP A 138 -12.53 -7.40 -11.39
CA ASP A 138 -12.56 -8.77 -10.87
C ASP A 138 -13.61 -9.64 -11.56
N LYS A 139 -14.65 -9.04 -12.16
CA LYS A 139 -15.72 -9.78 -12.84
C LYS A 139 -15.40 -10.17 -14.28
N CYS A 140 -14.83 -9.25 -15.06
CA CYS A 140 -14.62 -9.45 -16.50
C CYS A 140 -13.16 -9.45 -16.94
N GLY A 141 -12.22 -9.26 -16.00
CA GLY A 141 -10.78 -9.19 -16.29
C GLY A 141 -10.36 -7.97 -17.11
N HIS A 142 -11.26 -7.02 -17.35
CA HIS A 142 -10.92 -5.81 -18.09
C HIS A 142 -9.94 -4.96 -17.29
N GLY A 143 -8.72 -4.79 -17.81
CA GLY A 143 -7.71 -3.90 -17.24
C GLY A 143 -7.64 -2.55 -17.95
N TRP A 144 -7.48 -1.48 -17.16
CA TRP A 144 -7.27 -0.13 -17.69
C TRP A 144 -6.24 0.65 -16.84
N THR A 145 -5.81 1.79 -17.36
CA THR A 145 -4.83 2.69 -16.69
C THR A 145 -5.43 4.07 -16.58
N SER A 146 -5.24 4.72 -15.44
CA SER A 146 -5.73 6.06 -15.17
C SER A 146 -4.57 6.96 -14.77
N MET A 147 -4.50 8.16 -15.35
CA MET A 147 -3.59 9.23 -14.88
C MET A 147 -4.21 10.06 -13.75
N LYS A 148 -5.42 9.70 -13.33
CA LYS A 148 -6.23 10.37 -12.31
C LYS A 148 -6.50 9.39 -11.16
N GLY A 149 -5.56 8.51 -10.85
CA GLY A 149 -5.57 7.79 -9.57
C GLY A 149 -5.47 8.79 -8.43
N ARG A 150 -6.20 8.57 -7.34
CA ARG A 150 -6.31 9.53 -6.23
C ARG A 150 -6.01 8.87 -4.90
N VAL A 151 -5.23 9.59 -4.10
CA VAL A 151 -5.05 9.32 -2.67
C VAL A 151 -5.41 10.59 -1.90
N VAL A 152 -6.08 10.40 -0.77
CA VAL A 152 -6.26 11.44 0.25
C VAL A 152 -5.57 11.00 1.53
N PHE A 153 -4.90 11.94 2.16
CA PHE A 153 -4.28 11.81 3.47
C PHE A 153 -4.97 12.75 4.44
N TRP A 154 -5.33 12.22 5.61
CA TRP A 154 -5.76 12.99 6.76
C TRP A 154 -4.73 12.82 7.84
N PHE A 155 -4.19 13.92 8.34
CA PHE A 155 -3.09 13.84 9.29
C PHE A 155 -3.13 14.97 10.32
N ASP A 156 -2.57 14.68 11.50
CA ASP A 156 -2.40 15.65 12.58
C ASP A 156 -1.37 15.14 13.61
N LEU A 157 -0.92 16.04 14.48
CA LEU A 157 -0.22 15.69 15.71
C LEU A 157 -1.23 15.38 16.82
N LEU A 158 -1.03 14.27 17.53
CA LEU A 158 -1.94 13.80 18.55
C LEU A 158 -1.72 14.52 19.89
N SER A 159 -2.81 15.10 20.41
CA SER A 159 -2.91 15.67 21.76
C SER A 159 -2.84 14.57 22.84
N PRO A 160 -2.40 14.89 24.07
CA PRO A 160 -2.04 16.22 24.59
C PRO A 160 -0.59 16.65 24.40
N TYR A 161 0.33 15.71 24.17
CA TYR A 161 1.77 16.01 24.18
C TYR A 161 2.38 16.24 22.81
N TYR A 162 1.61 16.08 21.72
CA TYR A 162 2.10 16.20 20.34
C TYR A 162 3.37 15.36 20.09
N SER A 163 3.50 14.25 20.81
CA SER A 163 4.64 13.33 20.75
C SER A 163 4.47 12.25 19.68
N ASN A 164 3.26 12.12 19.13
CA ASN A 164 2.96 11.17 18.08
C ASN A 164 2.20 11.88 16.95
N GLY A 165 2.58 11.60 15.72
CA GLY A 165 1.85 12.02 14.54
C GLY A 165 1.05 10.86 13.96
N PHE A 166 -0.06 11.20 13.31
CA PHE A 166 -0.94 10.20 12.71
C PHE A 166 -1.26 10.59 11.26
N VAL A 167 -1.20 9.62 10.36
CA VAL A 167 -1.68 9.73 8.98
C VAL A 167 -2.69 8.62 8.71
N ALA A 168 -3.95 8.97 8.50
CA ALA A 168 -4.92 8.12 7.84
C ALA A 168 -4.92 8.38 6.33
N PHE A 169 -5.17 7.36 5.51
CA PHE A 169 -5.30 7.56 4.08
C PHE A 169 -6.35 6.67 3.43
N LYS A 170 -6.86 7.12 2.28
CA LYS A 170 -7.75 6.34 1.41
C LYS A 170 -7.24 6.36 -0.03
N LEU A 171 -7.23 5.18 -0.65
CA LEU A 171 -6.95 5.00 -2.08
C LEU A 171 -8.28 4.86 -2.81
N TYR A 172 -8.51 5.72 -3.79
CA TYR A 172 -9.77 5.77 -4.50
C TYR A 172 -9.82 4.79 -5.67
N GLY A 173 -10.96 4.11 -5.79
CA GLY A 173 -11.24 3.17 -6.86
C GLY A 173 -11.92 3.78 -8.09
N GLN A 174 -12.09 2.96 -9.13
CA GLN A 174 -12.88 3.29 -10.32
C GLN A 174 -13.82 2.13 -10.70
N GLN A 175 -15.02 2.44 -11.17
CA GLN A 175 -15.96 1.44 -11.68
C GLN A 175 -15.49 0.96 -13.05
N CYS A 176 -15.67 -0.33 -13.32
CA CYS A 176 -15.44 -0.89 -14.66
C CYS A 176 -16.46 -0.32 -15.64
N ASP A 177 -16.00 0.22 -16.76
CA ASP A 177 -16.85 0.80 -17.82
C ASP A 177 -17.66 -0.24 -18.60
N ARG A 178 -17.18 -1.50 -18.66
CA ARG A 178 -17.87 -2.62 -19.30
C ARG A 178 -18.99 -3.20 -18.43
N CYS A 179 -18.71 -3.39 -17.15
CA CYS A 179 -19.65 -4.03 -16.22
C CYS A 179 -20.62 -3.02 -15.58
N LYS A 180 -20.19 -1.76 -15.43
CA LYS A 180 -20.94 -0.67 -14.78
C LYS A 180 -21.56 -1.08 -13.44
N THR A 181 -20.81 -1.86 -12.66
CA THR A 181 -21.23 -2.38 -11.37
C THR A 181 -21.24 -1.30 -10.30
N ASP A 182 -22.07 -1.46 -9.27
CA ASP A 182 -22.16 -0.51 -8.16
C ASP A 182 -20.86 -0.38 -7.32
N GLY A 183 -19.97 -1.36 -7.40
CA GLY A 183 -18.67 -1.37 -6.71
C GLY A 183 -17.53 -0.70 -7.49
N TYR A 184 -16.49 -0.29 -6.76
CA TYR A 184 -15.25 0.25 -7.32
C TYR A 184 -14.15 -0.78 -7.30
N GLU A 185 -13.38 -0.86 -8.39
CA GLU A 185 -12.15 -1.65 -8.42
C GLU A 185 -11.03 -0.89 -7.70
N GLN A 186 -10.27 -1.61 -6.89
CA GLN A 186 -9.11 -1.08 -6.17
C GLN A 186 -8.02 -0.64 -7.16
N ALA A 187 -7.40 0.50 -6.88
CA ALA A 187 -6.24 0.95 -7.66
C ALA A 187 -5.01 0.08 -7.36
N MET A 188 -4.36 -0.41 -8.43
CA MET A 188 -3.02 -0.97 -8.40
C MET A 188 -1.99 0.14 -8.64
N TRP A 189 -1.23 0.44 -7.60
CA TRP A 189 -0.22 1.49 -7.60
C TRP A 189 1.13 1.01 -8.12
N TYR A 190 1.92 1.93 -8.66
CA TYR A 190 3.32 1.69 -8.98
C TYR A 190 4.21 2.18 -7.83
N PRO A 191 5.32 1.48 -7.51
CA PRO A 191 6.22 1.89 -6.42
C PRO A 191 6.68 3.34 -6.49
N GLU A 192 7.08 3.82 -7.66
CA GLU A 192 7.54 5.19 -7.86
C GLU A 192 6.44 6.25 -7.66
N GLU A 193 5.18 5.90 -7.94
CA GLU A 193 4.04 6.79 -7.66
C GLU A 193 3.79 6.88 -6.15
N VAL A 194 4.00 5.78 -5.41
CA VAL A 194 3.97 5.76 -3.94
C VAL A 194 5.07 6.65 -3.37
N CYS A 195 6.33 6.50 -3.83
CA CYS A 195 7.44 7.37 -3.44
C CYS A 195 7.11 8.85 -3.64
N LYS A 196 6.55 9.20 -4.80
CA LYS A 196 6.16 10.57 -5.12
C LYS A 196 5.11 11.11 -4.15
N VAL A 197 3.97 10.43 -3.99
CA VAL A 197 2.87 10.95 -3.16
C VAL A 197 3.26 11.03 -1.69
N LEU A 198 4.08 10.09 -1.20
CA LEU A 198 4.60 10.12 0.17
C LEU A 198 5.65 11.21 0.38
N THR A 199 6.49 11.49 -0.61
CA THR A 199 7.43 12.63 -0.56
C THR A 199 6.67 13.95 -0.50
N ASN A 200 5.62 14.10 -1.30
CA ASN A 200 4.76 15.29 -1.26
C ASN A 200 4.05 15.42 0.10
N LEU A 201 3.54 14.32 0.65
CA LEU A 201 2.95 14.30 1.98
C LEU A 201 3.96 14.68 3.06
N TYR A 202 5.15 14.07 3.04
CA TYR A 202 6.25 14.37 3.96
C TYR A 202 6.55 15.87 3.96
N ASN A 203 6.78 16.46 2.77
CA ASN A 203 7.03 17.89 2.66
C ASN A 203 5.86 18.74 3.19
N LYS A 204 4.62 18.30 2.97
CA LYS A 204 3.43 19.00 3.46
C LYS A 204 3.32 18.97 4.98
N VAL A 205 3.59 17.82 5.60
CA VAL A 205 3.66 17.65 7.06
C VAL A 205 4.78 18.52 7.63
N GLY A 206 5.96 18.47 7.01
CA GLY A 206 7.13 19.27 7.36
C GLY A 206 6.84 20.76 7.36
N GLN A 207 6.12 21.23 6.34
CA GLN A 207 5.69 22.62 6.24
C GLN A 207 4.77 23.02 7.39
N LEU A 208 3.79 22.18 7.73
CA LEU A 208 2.74 22.53 8.68
C LEU A 208 3.20 22.46 10.15
N PHE A 209 4.05 21.50 10.50
CA PHE A 209 4.41 21.25 11.90
C PHE A 209 5.88 21.49 12.23
N TYR A 210 6.77 21.51 11.24
CA TYR A 210 8.23 21.50 11.44
C TYR A 210 8.94 22.69 10.78
N GLY A 211 8.19 23.64 10.21
CA GLY A 211 8.74 24.86 9.63
C GLY A 211 9.56 24.65 8.35
N PHE A 212 9.33 23.56 7.60
CA PHE A 212 10.00 23.37 6.31
C PHE A 212 9.62 24.50 5.35
N TYR A 213 10.58 24.95 4.55
CA TYR A 213 10.29 25.80 3.39
C TYR A 213 9.31 25.07 2.46
N GLN A 214 8.26 25.75 2.00
CA GLN A 214 7.22 25.17 1.16
C GLN A 214 7.78 24.79 -0.22
N PRO A 215 8.16 23.53 -0.46
CA PRO A 215 8.66 23.16 -1.77
C PRO A 215 7.45 23.04 -2.72
N PRO A 216 7.64 23.29 -4.03
CA PRO A 216 6.62 22.97 -5.01
C PRO A 216 6.20 21.50 -4.90
N ILE A 217 4.89 21.23 -4.94
CA ILE A 217 4.38 19.86 -4.99
C ILE A 217 4.82 19.24 -6.31
N GLU A 218 5.42 18.04 -6.25
CA GLU A 218 5.78 17.28 -7.43
C GLU A 218 4.52 16.72 -8.09
N LYS A 219 4.15 17.28 -9.26
CA LYS A 219 2.92 16.98 -10.00
C LYS A 219 3.14 16.06 -11.19
N THR A 220 4.40 15.83 -11.58
CA THR A 220 4.73 14.88 -12.64
C THR A 220 4.29 13.48 -12.22
N ARG A 221 3.81 12.73 -13.19
CA ARG A 221 3.35 11.35 -13.02
C ARG A 221 4.20 10.50 -13.95
N ARG A 222 4.32 9.21 -13.65
CA ARG A 222 4.92 8.23 -14.55
C ARG A 222 4.33 8.43 -15.94
N SER A 223 5.21 8.53 -16.93
CA SER A 223 4.78 8.76 -18.31
C SER A 223 3.81 7.67 -18.77
N GLY A 224 2.84 8.07 -19.58
CA GLY A 224 1.83 7.17 -20.12
C GLY A 224 1.09 7.82 -21.26
N LYS A 225 0.53 6.98 -22.13
CA LYS A 225 -0.42 7.39 -23.17
C LYS A 225 -1.76 6.75 -22.86
N PRO A 226 -2.57 7.34 -21.95
CA PRO A 226 -3.90 6.83 -21.66
C PRO A 226 -4.69 6.83 -22.95
N ARG A 227 -5.32 5.69 -23.25
CA ARG A 227 -6.08 5.54 -24.50
C ARG A 227 -7.44 6.23 -24.44
N THR A 228 -7.94 6.48 -23.23
CA THR A 228 -9.26 7.03 -22.98
C THR A 228 -9.19 8.26 -22.07
N PRO A 229 -10.07 9.25 -22.29
CA PRO A 229 -10.21 10.40 -21.39
C PRO A 229 -10.73 9.94 -20.02
N HIS A 230 -10.58 10.81 -19.02
CA HIS A 230 -11.09 10.55 -17.69
C HIS A 230 -12.61 10.57 -17.69
N ASN A 231 -13.25 9.54 -17.12
CA ASN A 231 -14.70 9.52 -16.91
C ASN A 231 -15.01 9.77 -15.42
N SER A 232 -15.60 10.94 -15.12
CA SER A 232 -15.97 11.32 -13.75
C SER A 232 -17.04 10.42 -13.14
N ASP A 233 -17.93 9.87 -13.94
CA ASP A 233 -19.08 9.09 -13.45
C ASP A 233 -18.65 7.74 -12.90
N LEU A 234 -17.50 7.24 -13.38
CA LEU A 234 -16.90 5.99 -12.92
C LEU A 234 -15.85 6.21 -11.82
N CYS A 235 -15.50 7.45 -11.51
CA CYS A 235 -14.41 7.77 -10.59
C CYS A 235 -14.94 8.03 -9.18
N GLN A 236 -14.56 7.19 -8.21
CA GLN A 236 -14.98 7.36 -6.81
C GLN A 236 -14.58 8.74 -6.26
N ALA A 237 -13.35 9.17 -6.53
CA ALA A 237 -12.86 10.47 -6.07
C ALA A 237 -13.61 11.67 -6.70
N CYS A 238 -14.17 11.53 -7.91
CA CYS A 238 -15.01 12.56 -8.50
C CYS A 238 -16.34 12.69 -7.78
N LYS A 239 -16.95 11.55 -7.40
CA LYS A 239 -18.18 11.52 -6.61
C LYS A 239 -17.98 12.10 -5.21
N ASP A 240 -16.80 11.89 -4.63
CA ASP A 240 -16.37 12.52 -3.36
C ASP A 240 -15.92 13.98 -3.52
N GLY A 241 -15.92 14.52 -4.74
CA GLY A 241 -15.57 15.92 -5.01
C GLY A 241 -14.07 16.27 -4.94
N LEU A 242 -13.17 15.28 -4.94
CA LEU A 242 -11.72 15.49 -4.76
C LEU A 242 -10.92 15.65 -6.06
N CYS A 243 -11.54 15.47 -7.22
CA CYS A 243 -10.87 15.75 -8.50
C CYS A 243 -11.03 17.22 -8.90
N VAL A 244 -9.91 17.90 -9.15
CA VAL A 244 -9.86 19.31 -9.57
C VAL A 244 -10.40 19.48 -11.00
N ASP A 245 -9.94 18.66 -11.95
CA ASP A 245 -10.55 18.58 -13.29
C ASP A 245 -11.30 17.26 -13.42
N ARG A 246 -12.63 17.37 -13.42
CA ARG A 246 -13.59 16.28 -13.59
C ARG A 246 -13.78 15.88 -15.07
N LYS A 247 -13.14 16.58 -16.00
CA LYS A 247 -13.17 16.32 -17.45
C LYS A 247 -11.86 15.67 -17.91
#